data_AF-A0A0K1XBN5-F1
#
_entry.id   AF-A0A0K1XBN5-F1
#
_cell.length_a   1.000
_cell.length_b   1.000
_cell.length_c   1.000
_cell.angle_alpha   90.00
_cell.angle_beta   90.00
_cell.angle_gamma   90.00
#
_symmetry.space_group_name_H-M   'P 1'
#
loop_
_entity.id
_entity.type
_entity.pdbx_description
1 polymer ?
#
loop_
_entity_poly.entity_id
_entity_poly.type
_entity_poly.pdbx_seq_one_letter_code
_entity_poly.pdbx_strand_id
1 'polypeptide(L)'
;MSKLNLKSLLVYSPNDEKGFYTEFSESVNIIHGRNTSGKSTLIQSIIYAIGINDSKDNLNDINSGDVFFRLDCVLEKAGESCNLVFIRSDDTLVLQKGNEPAIRFDGINSNNSFEYGRYKELLSKLIGFNLVLQKQSELVSAPLEAALLPYYVSQSVGWVYIRESIGDYRFYKDFKFDYLDYYCGIESGHERIKKYDLEKEKKELNFELKQLDSYEVKNADLKVSKLLDERFKGEAENYLEGYQSLNKELSDKEAEHTKLCNKSSMLRGRQKVLSQIITNIKNQRPKIDQCPTCDQHLPGDLKEFYKYSQDVNDALKEKDRVKENIKSNASKLNSIEKSLTYLREKIENEYGVLRRLKSENITFDSWLNHNANLRMLKNISIKKAACEKRIHGINNDIEKLGSGVDIDSLRKAKEREFLSIFKRKASALGVKLPKETKYQDLYSINSFPYQGVELHQLLMAYNFSFYEMVIKAPAIHSFPFLLDAVFKEDIDSESRSNIFKFLSQETKSSGQVVFSVAEYKGDETSSNPLFNVDAIKKEYFPEDTKLICIGDSKSKRAFLSKAALIDSSLVDNTMRLLETV
;
A
#
# COMPACT_ATOMS: atom_id res chain seq x y z
N MET A 1 2.10 -14.50 22.98
CA MET A 1 2.54 -15.74 22.32
C MET A 1 1.41 -16.73 22.41
N SER A 2 1.11 -17.45 21.33
CA SER A 2 0.22 -18.61 21.32
C SER A 2 1.09 -19.86 21.37
N LYS A 3 0.77 -20.82 22.24
CA LYS A 3 1.52 -22.06 22.38
C LYS A 3 0.55 -23.23 22.33
N LEU A 4 0.74 -24.12 21.36
CA LEU A 4 -0.07 -25.32 21.20
C LEU A 4 0.69 -26.52 21.77
N ASN A 5 0.04 -27.28 22.65
CA ASN A 5 0.56 -28.52 23.22
C ASN A 5 -0.39 -29.68 22.87
N LEU A 6 0.16 -30.83 22.49
CA LEU A 6 -0.61 -32.06 22.27
C LEU A 6 -1.01 -32.68 23.61
N LYS A 7 -2.22 -33.22 23.69
CA LYS A 7 -2.72 -33.99 24.84
C LYS A 7 -2.94 -35.45 24.47
N SER A 8 -3.66 -35.74 23.40
CA SER A 8 -3.84 -37.11 22.93
C SER A 8 -4.09 -37.20 21.43
N LEU A 9 -3.84 -38.38 20.87
CA LEU A 9 -4.21 -38.74 19.51
C LEU A 9 -4.97 -40.07 19.53
N LEU A 10 -6.13 -40.10 18.89
CA LEU A 10 -6.88 -41.30 18.53
C LEU A 10 -6.90 -41.43 17.00
N VAL A 11 -6.59 -42.62 16.49
CA VAL A 11 -6.83 -42.99 15.09
C VAL A 11 -7.64 -44.27 15.10
N TYR A 12 -8.81 -44.28 14.46
CA TYR A 12 -9.73 -45.40 14.56
C TYR A 12 -10.38 -45.71 13.21
N SER A 13 -10.40 -47.00 12.86
CA SER A 13 -11.16 -47.58 11.74
C SER A 13 -12.40 -48.26 12.29
N PRO A 14 -13.60 -47.67 12.12
CA PRO A 14 -14.86 -48.30 12.51
C PRO A 14 -15.08 -49.63 11.79
N ASN A 15 -14.73 -49.71 10.51
CA ASN A 15 -14.97 -50.89 9.68
C ASN A 15 -14.08 -52.08 10.05
N ASP A 16 -12.84 -51.83 10.46
CA ASP A 16 -11.90 -52.88 10.85
C ASP A 16 -11.87 -53.16 12.35
N GLU A 17 -12.57 -52.35 13.16
CA GLU A 17 -12.47 -52.31 14.63
C GLU A 17 -11.01 -52.25 15.12
N LYS A 18 -10.19 -51.49 14.40
CA LYS A 18 -8.78 -51.27 14.72
C LYS A 18 -8.54 -49.83 15.04
N GLY A 19 -7.64 -49.58 15.98
CA GLY A 19 -7.22 -48.21 16.25
C GLY A 19 -5.88 -48.12 16.97
N PHE A 20 -5.53 -46.88 17.23
CA PHE A 20 -4.37 -46.45 17.98
C PHE A 20 -4.77 -45.29 18.87
N TYR A 21 -4.39 -45.35 20.15
CA TYR A 21 -4.59 -44.26 21.09
C TYR A 21 -3.32 -44.03 21.89
N THR A 22 -2.94 -42.76 22.06
CA THR A 22 -1.88 -42.37 22.98
C THR A 22 -2.14 -41.00 23.56
N GLU A 23 -1.69 -40.81 24.80
CA GLU A 23 -1.53 -39.50 25.41
C GLU A 23 -0.09 -39.03 25.28
N PHE A 24 0.09 -37.71 25.28
CA PHE A 24 1.40 -37.06 25.25
C PHE A 24 1.72 -36.43 26.60
N SER A 25 2.98 -36.55 27.02
CA SER A 25 3.55 -35.74 28.10
C SER A 25 3.73 -34.29 27.65
N GLU A 26 3.63 -33.35 28.59
CA GLU A 26 3.87 -31.92 28.33
C GLU A 26 5.34 -31.60 28.03
N SER A 27 6.25 -32.50 28.42
CA SER A 27 7.69 -32.37 28.19
C SER A 27 8.14 -33.20 26.98
N VAL A 28 8.64 -34.41 27.20
CA VAL A 28 9.31 -35.24 26.18
C VAL A 28 8.48 -36.47 25.84
N ASN A 29 8.34 -36.74 24.55
CA ASN A 29 7.65 -37.89 24.00
C ASN A 29 8.56 -38.63 23.03
N ILE A 30 8.91 -39.89 23.35
CA ILE A 30 9.78 -40.74 22.54
C ILE A 30 8.93 -41.81 21.86
N ILE A 31 8.79 -41.71 20.55
CA ILE A 31 8.11 -42.71 19.72
C ILE A 31 9.13 -43.77 19.33
N HIS A 32 8.88 -45.03 19.66
CA HIS A 32 9.82 -46.11 19.40
C HIS A 32 9.14 -47.36 18.86
N GLY A 33 9.94 -48.20 18.21
CA GLY A 33 9.48 -49.44 17.60
C GLY A 33 10.29 -49.81 16.37
N ARG A 34 10.00 -50.99 15.81
CA ARG A 34 10.77 -51.56 14.68
C ARG A 34 10.71 -50.63 13.46
N ASN A 35 11.67 -50.72 12.55
CA ASN A 35 11.55 -50.05 11.25
C ASN A 35 10.27 -50.51 10.55
N THR A 36 9.56 -49.56 9.94
CA THR A 36 8.26 -49.80 9.29
C THR A 36 7.14 -50.20 10.26
N SER A 37 7.25 -49.93 11.56
CA SER A 37 6.17 -50.19 12.53
C SER A 37 5.00 -49.19 12.44
N GLY A 38 5.29 -47.93 12.05
CA GLY A 38 4.31 -46.83 12.04
C GLY A 38 4.74 -45.58 12.83
N LYS A 39 6.02 -45.45 13.21
CA LYS A 39 6.52 -44.28 13.97
C LYS A 39 6.30 -42.94 13.26
N SER A 40 6.70 -42.85 11.99
CA SER A 40 6.49 -41.66 11.16
C SER A 40 5.01 -41.43 10.88
N THR A 41 4.23 -42.51 10.75
CA THR A 41 2.77 -42.47 10.62
C THR A 41 2.13 -41.75 11.81
N LEU A 42 2.63 -41.93 13.03
CA LEU A 42 2.13 -41.20 14.20
C LEU A 42 2.33 -39.68 14.07
N ILE A 43 3.54 -39.25 13.70
CA ILE A 43 3.85 -37.82 13.54
C ILE A 43 3.04 -37.22 12.40
N GLN A 44 2.94 -37.92 11.27
CA GLN A 44 2.14 -37.52 10.12
C GLN A 44 0.65 -37.46 10.45
N SER A 45 0.15 -38.35 11.31
CA SER A 45 -1.23 -38.34 11.79
C SER A 45 -1.55 -37.07 12.60
N ILE A 46 -0.62 -36.58 13.41
CA ILE A 46 -0.76 -35.30 14.14
C ILE A 46 -0.90 -34.15 13.14
N ILE A 47 -0.01 -34.09 12.14
CA ILE A 47 0.01 -33.03 11.11
C ILE A 47 -1.28 -33.06 10.27
N TYR A 48 -1.70 -34.26 9.87
CA TYR A 48 -2.92 -34.48 9.09
C TYR A 48 -4.20 -34.16 9.88
N ALA A 49 -4.25 -34.50 11.18
CA ALA A 49 -5.39 -34.17 12.04
C ALA A 49 -5.57 -32.66 12.22
N ILE A 50 -4.47 -31.89 12.25
CA ILE A 50 -4.50 -30.40 12.24
C ILE A 50 -4.96 -29.86 10.87
N GLY A 51 -5.20 -30.73 9.88
CA GLY A 51 -5.71 -30.34 8.56
C GLY A 51 -4.62 -29.96 7.57
N ILE A 52 -3.34 -30.25 7.83
CA ILE A 52 -2.27 -30.01 6.84
C ILE A 52 -2.18 -31.21 5.90
N ASN A 53 -2.37 -30.97 4.60
CA ASN A 53 -2.55 -32.04 3.61
C ASN A 53 -1.25 -32.69 3.11
N ASP A 54 -0.06 -32.11 3.33
CA ASP A 54 1.23 -32.67 2.87
C ASP A 54 1.50 -34.10 3.37
N SER A 55 0.94 -34.46 4.53
CA SER A 55 1.11 -35.79 5.12
C SER A 55 0.13 -36.83 4.54
N LYS A 56 -0.88 -36.42 3.76
CA LYS A 56 -1.98 -37.29 3.31
C LYS A 56 -1.47 -38.50 2.53
N ASP A 57 -0.61 -38.30 1.54
CA ASP A 57 -0.14 -39.37 0.67
C ASP A 57 0.65 -40.44 1.42
N ASN A 58 1.38 -40.04 2.47
CA ASN A 58 2.13 -40.96 3.33
C ASN A 58 1.22 -41.78 4.26
N LEU A 59 -0.04 -41.35 4.44
CA LEU A 59 -1.03 -42.01 5.27
C LEU A 59 -2.00 -42.89 4.48
N ASN A 60 -1.87 -43.01 3.15
CA ASN A 60 -2.79 -43.79 2.31
C ASN A 60 -2.98 -45.25 2.76
N ASP A 61 -1.95 -45.85 3.38
CA ASP A 61 -2.00 -47.22 3.92
C ASP A 61 -2.96 -47.38 5.12
N ILE A 62 -3.28 -46.28 5.81
CA ILE A 62 -4.17 -46.28 6.98
C ILE A 62 -5.40 -45.39 6.79
N ASN A 63 -5.32 -44.39 5.92
CA ASN A 63 -6.38 -43.43 5.64
C ASN A 63 -7.26 -43.96 4.50
N SER A 64 -7.82 -45.14 4.70
CA SER A 64 -8.68 -45.83 3.75
C SER A 64 -9.95 -46.29 4.47
N GLY A 65 -11.12 -46.08 3.86
CA GLY A 65 -12.42 -46.32 4.51
C GLY A 65 -12.82 -45.18 5.47
N ASP A 66 -13.72 -45.47 6.41
CA ASP A 66 -14.29 -44.49 7.35
C ASP A 66 -13.36 -44.17 8.55
N VAL A 67 -12.05 -44.19 8.33
CA VAL A 67 -11.06 -43.91 9.37
C VAL A 67 -11.16 -42.44 9.78
N PHE A 68 -11.09 -42.20 11.09
CA PHE A 68 -11.00 -40.86 11.63
C PHE A 68 -9.80 -40.69 12.55
N PHE A 69 -9.28 -39.47 12.58
CA PHE A 69 -8.18 -39.02 13.41
C PHE A 69 -8.73 -37.95 14.34
N ARG A 70 -8.57 -38.14 15.64
CA ARG A 70 -8.88 -37.13 16.65
C ARG A 70 -7.62 -36.72 17.36
N LEU A 71 -7.33 -35.42 17.35
CA LEU A 71 -6.21 -34.82 18.05
C LEU A 71 -6.74 -33.81 19.07
N ASP A 72 -6.47 -34.09 20.35
CA ASP A 72 -6.80 -33.20 21.45
C ASP A 72 -5.55 -32.39 21.82
N CYS A 73 -5.70 -31.07 21.89
CA CYS A 73 -4.65 -30.10 22.13
C CYS A 73 -5.06 -29.07 23.18
N VAL A 74 -4.09 -28.37 23.75
CA VAL A 74 -4.29 -27.16 24.54
C VAL A 74 -3.58 -26.00 23.87
N LEU A 75 -4.31 -24.92 23.63
CA LEU A 75 -3.78 -23.64 23.16
C LEU A 75 -3.70 -22.67 24.34
N GLU A 76 -2.48 -22.27 24.70
CA GLU A 76 -2.22 -21.19 25.65
C GLU A 76 -2.06 -19.88 24.89
N LYS A 77 -2.82 -18.85 25.24
CA LYS A 77 -2.74 -17.52 24.61
C LYS A 77 -3.04 -16.44 25.65
N ALA A 78 -2.11 -15.49 25.81
CA ALA A 78 -2.27 -14.34 26.71
C ALA A 78 -2.61 -14.69 28.18
N GLY A 79 -2.12 -15.84 28.68
CA GLY A 79 -2.38 -16.31 30.05
C GLY A 79 -3.65 -17.15 30.21
N GLU A 80 -4.45 -17.30 29.15
CA GLU A 80 -5.61 -18.19 29.10
C GLU A 80 -5.24 -19.51 28.41
N SER A 81 -5.86 -20.61 28.86
CA SER A 81 -5.74 -21.92 28.24
C SER A 81 -7.08 -22.34 27.64
N CYS A 82 -7.05 -22.89 26.44
CA CYS A 82 -8.23 -23.33 25.71
C CYS A 82 -8.00 -24.71 25.11
N ASN A 83 -8.92 -25.64 25.34
CA ASN A 83 -8.88 -26.96 24.72
C ASN A 83 -9.27 -26.85 23.24
N LEU A 84 -8.52 -27.52 22.37
CA LEU A 84 -8.84 -27.65 20.95
C LEU A 84 -8.96 -29.13 20.62
N VAL A 85 -10.05 -29.51 19.95
CA VAL A 85 -10.26 -30.87 19.46
C VAL A 85 -10.37 -30.79 17.94
N PHE A 86 -9.41 -31.41 17.26
CA PHE A 86 -9.42 -31.57 15.81
C PHE A 86 -9.89 -32.99 15.48
N ILE A 87 -10.86 -33.13 14.60
CA ILE A 87 -11.30 -34.44 14.10
C ILE A 87 -11.28 -34.41 12.57
N ARG A 88 -10.48 -35.29 11.98
CA ARG A 88 -10.28 -35.41 10.54
C ARG A 88 -10.78 -36.77 10.08
N SER A 89 -11.67 -36.79 9.10
CA SER A 89 -12.07 -38.02 8.39
C SER A 89 -12.16 -37.71 6.90
N ASP A 90 -11.30 -38.35 6.11
CA ASP A 90 -11.06 -38.08 4.69
C ASP A 90 -11.03 -36.57 4.32
N ASP A 91 -12.10 -36.04 3.73
CA ASP A 91 -12.20 -34.67 3.27
C ASP A 91 -12.87 -33.73 4.28
N THR A 92 -13.40 -34.28 5.37
CA THR A 92 -14.06 -33.55 6.46
C THR A 92 -13.08 -33.25 7.59
N LEU A 93 -13.15 -32.03 8.12
CA LEU A 93 -12.46 -31.60 9.33
C LEU A 93 -13.44 -30.90 10.26
N VAL A 94 -13.41 -31.29 11.53
CA VAL A 94 -14.18 -30.66 12.60
C VAL A 94 -13.20 -30.07 13.61
N LEU A 95 -13.42 -28.82 14.00
CA LEU A 95 -12.67 -28.13 15.04
C LEU A 95 -13.62 -27.67 16.13
N GLN A 96 -13.38 -28.14 17.36
CA GLN A 96 -14.06 -27.67 18.56
C GLN A 96 -13.10 -26.88 19.44
N LYS A 97 -13.55 -25.72 19.92
CA LYS A 97 -12.79 -24.81 20.79
C LYS A 97 -13.46 -24.71 22.16
N GLY A 98 -12.86 -25.31 23.18
CA GLY A 98 -13.43 -25.39 24.53
C GLY A 98 -14.85 -25.99 24.48
N ASN A 99 -15.81 -25.25 25.04
CA ASN A 99 -17.23 -25.63 25.01
C ASN A 99 -18.03 -24.92 23.91
N GLU A 100 -17.37 -24.26 22.96
CA GLU A 100 -18.03 -23.65 21.80
C GLU A 100 -18.57 -24.75 20.87
N PRO A 101 -19.61 -24.46 20.06
CA PRO A 101 -20.07 -25.38 19.03
C PRO A 101 -18.93 -25.77 18.08
N ALA A 102 -18.88 -27.05 17.70
CA ALA A 102 -17.90 -27.54 16.75
C ALA A 102 -18.16 -26.93 15.37
N ILE A 103 -17.08 -26.54 14.67
CA ILE A 103 -17.14 -25.99 13.33
C ILE A 103 -16.68 -27.07 12.35
N ARG A 104 -17.54 -27.40 11.40
CA ARG A 104 -17.31 -28.40 10.36
C ARG A 104 -16.88 -27.77 9.04
N PHE A 105 -15.90 -28.39 8.39
CA PHE A 105 -15.36 -28.04 7.08
C PHE A 105 -15.33 -29.29 6.20
N ASP A 106 -16.12 -29.32 5.14
CA ASP A 106 -16.18 -30.46 4.20
C ASP A 106 -15.38 -30.15 2.92
N GLY A 107 -14.76 -31.14 2.29
CA GLY A 107 -14.01 -30.95 1.04
C GLY A 107 -12.64 -30.25 1.19
N ILE A 108 -11.98 -30.35 2.36
CA ILE A 108 -10.71 -29.64 2.62
C ILE A 108 -9.45 -30.36 2.12
N ASN A 109 -9.61 -31.47 1.39
CA ASN A 109 -8.52 -32.30 0.85
C ASN A 109 -7.63 -31.56 -0.18
N SER A 110 -8.13 -30.47 -0.77
CA SER A 110 -7.36 -29.63 -1.69
C SER A 110 -6.97 -28.32 -1.03
N ASN A 111 -5.69 -27.97 -1.12
CA ASN A 111 -5.14 -26.70 -0.62
C ASN A 111 -5.74 -25.45 -1.31
N ASN A 112 -6.45 -25.63 -2.43
CA ASN A 112 -7.11 -24.55 -3.16
C ASN A 112 -8.64 -24.54 -2.97
N SER A 113 -9.21 -25.45 -2.16
CA SER A 113 -10.64 -25.49 -1.90
C SER A 113 -11.09 -24.28 -1.08
N PHE A 114 -12.34 -23.84 -1.29
CA PHE A 114 -12.94 -22.74 -0.53
C PHE A 114 -12.95 -23.05 0.98
N GLU A 115 -13.35 -24.27 1.33
CA GLU A 115 -13.43 -24.73 2.73
C GLU A 115 -12.05 -24.81 3.39
N TYR A 116 -11.01 -25.24 2.67
CA TYR A 116 -9.64 -25.16 3.21
C TYR A 116 -9.19 -23.72 3.41
N GLY A 117 -9.57 -22.80 2.50
CA GLY A 117 -9.33 -21.37 2.67
C GLY A 117 -9.98 -20.81 3.94
N ARG A 118 -11.26 -21.16 4.19
CA ARG A 118 -12.01 -20.79 5.40
C ARG A 118 -11.36 -21.35 6.67
N TYR A 119 -10.97 -22.63 6.64
CA TYR A 119 -10.28 -23.29 7.73
C TYR A 119 -8.92 -22.63 8.04
N LYS A 120 -8.12 -22.41 6.99
CA LYS A 120 -6.81 -21.74 7.08
C LYS A 120 -6.91 -20.39 7.74
N GLU A 121 -7.88 -19.56 7.34
CA GLU A 121 -8.07 -18.23 7.93
C GLU A 121 -8.42 -18.32 9.42
N LEU A 122 -9.32 -19.25 9.78
CA LEU A 122 -9.73 -19.48 11.15
C LEU A 122 -8.57 -19.96 12.03
N LEU A 123 -7.84 -20.99 11.60
CA LEU A 123 -6.71 -21.53 12.36
C LEU A 123 -5.59 -20.49 12.48
N SER A 124 -5.27 -19.77 11.39
CA SER A 124 -4.24 -18.72 11.40
C SER A 124 -4.56 -17.62 12.42
N LYS A 125 -5.81 -17.16 12.49
CA LYS A 125 -6.26 -16.20 13.52
C LYS A 125 -6.18 -16.78 14.93
N LEU A 126 -6.59 -18.03 15.10
CA LEU A 126 -6.59 -18.72 16.39
C LEU A 126 -5.18 -18.79 16.96
N ILE A 127 -4.22 -19.28 16.17
CA ILE A 127 -2.81 -19.40 16.56
C ILE A 127 -2.04 -18.08 16.39
N GLY A 128 -2.61 -17.02 15.82
CA GLY A 128 -1.90 -15.75 15.61
C GLY A 128 -0.79 -15.82 14.54
N PHE A 129 -0.95 -16.68 13.54
CA PHE A 129 -0.06 -16.78 12.39
C PHE A 129 -0.46 -15.76 11.32
N ASN A 130 0.41 -14.79 11.03
CA ASN A 130 0.14 -13.72 10.07
C ASN A 130 1.29 -13.47 9.08
N LEU A 131 2.08 -14.50 8.77
CA LEU A 131 3.09 -14.43 7.71
C LEU A 131 2.41 -14.17 6.35
N VAL A 132 2.99 -13.26 5.59
CA VAL A 132 2.54 -12.88 4.25
C VAL A 132 3.67 -13.14 3.27
N LEU A 133 3.35 -13.78 2.16
CA LEU A 133 4.31 -14.13 1.10
C LEU A 133 3.93 -13.47 -0.21
N GLN A 134 4.93 -13.19 -1.05
CA GLN A 134 4.69 -12.67 -2.39
C GLN A 134 4.57 -13.82 -3.40
N LYS A 135 3.40 -13.97 -4.01
CA LYS A 135 3.14 -14.90 -5.12
C LYS A 135 2.94 -14.07 -6.39
N GLN A 136 3.90 -14.14 -7.31
CA GLN A 136 3.93 -13.32 -8.52
C GLN A 136 3.84 -11.81 -8.18
N SER A 137 2.76 -11.14 -8.61
CA SER A 137 2.51 -9.74 -8.33
C SER A 137 1.69 -9.49 -7.08
N GLU A 138 1.18 -10.51 -6.39
CA GLU A 138 0.24 -10.37 -5.27
C GLU A 138 0.86 -10.79 -3.93
N LEU A 139 0.41 -10.15 -2.85
CA LEU A 139 0.67 -10.62 -1.49
C LEU A 139 -0.46 -11.54 -1.02
N VAL A 140 -0.09 -12.70 -0.52
CA VAL A 140 -1.04 -13.72 -0.03
C VAL A 140 -0.63 -14.20 1.35
N SER A 141 -1.59 -14.56 2.19
CA SER A 141 -1.30 -15.20 3.48
C SER A 141 -0.56 -16.52 3.27
N ALA A 142 0.49 -16.76 4.05
CA ALA A 142 1.28 -17.98 3.96
C ALA A 142 0.43 -19.23 4.20
N PRO A 143 0.78 -20.37 3.57
CA PRO A 143 0.11 -21.66 3.81
C PRO A 143 0.33 -22.13 5.26
N LEU A 144 -0.57 -22.96 5.81
CA LEU A 144 -0.50 -23.43 7.21
C LEU A 144 0.76 -24.28 7.46
N GLU A 145 1.23 -24.95 6.42
CA GLU A 145 2.50 -25.66 6.32
C GLU A 145 3.67 -24.79 6.80
N ALA A 146 3.70 -23.51 6.42
CA ALA A 146 4.74 -22.56 6.82
C ALA A 146 4.66 -22.20 8.32
N ALA A 147 3.49 -22.37 8.95
CA ALA A 147 3.33 -22.22 10.40
C ALA A 147 3.99 -23.36 11.17
N LEU A 148 4.05 -24.57 10.58
CA LEU A 148 4.63 -25.75 11.21
C LEU A 148 6.12 -25.96 10.88
N LEU A 149 6.61 -25.39 9.77
CA LEU A 149 7.96 -25.60 9.25
C LEU A 149 9.12 -25.50 10.27
N PRO A 150 9.18 -24.53 11.22
CA PRO A 150 10.26 -24.50 12.21
C PRO A 150 10.14 -25.55 13.31
N TYR A 151 8.97 -26.19 13.42
CA TYR A 151 8.63 -27.15 14.47
C TYR A 151 8.54 -28.58 13.95
N TYR A 152 8.84 -28.83 12.67
CA TYR A 152 8.81 -30.17 12.10
C TYR A 152 10.06 -30.47 11.28
N VAL A 153 10.72 -31.58 11.60
CA VAL A 153 11.83 -32.14 10.82
C VAL A 153 11.40 -33.50 10.29
N SER A 154 11.24 -33.62 8.98
CA SER A 154 10.78 -34.85 8.32
C SER A 154 11.92 -35.86 8.12
N GLN A 155 11.59 -37.15 8.16
CA GLN A 155 12.57 -38.22 7.88
C GLN A 155 13.09 -38.16 6.43
N SER A 156 12.21 -37.88 5.47
CA SER A 156 12.52 -37.93 4.03
C SER A 156 13.54 -36.87 3.63
N VAL A 157 13.31 -35.61 4.01
CA VAL A 157 14.07 -34.45 3.52
C VAL A 157 14.58 -33.53 4.62
N GLY A 158 13.96 -33.48 5.81
CA GLY A 158 14.31 -32.53 6.87
C GLY A 158 15.71 -32.70 7.48
N TRP A 159 16.27 -33.91 7.42
CA TRP A 159 17.67 -34.21 7.79
C TRP A 159 18.65 -34.14 6.62
N VAL A 160 18.25 -33.55 5.49
CA VAL A 160 19.10 -33.37 4.30
C VAL A 160 19.06 -31.93 3.80
N TYR A 161 17.88 -31.35 3.72
CA TYR A 161 17.61 -30.03 3.16
C TYR A 161 17.06 -29.09 4.21
N ILE A 162 17.51 -27.84 4.14
CA ILE A 162 17.14 -26.80 5.09
C ILE A 162 15.83 -26.16 4.64
N ARG A 163 14.84 -26.12 5.54
CA ARG A 163 13.49 -25.53 5.30
C ARG A 163 12.66 -26.28 4.25
N GLU A 164 12.86 -27.59 4.09
CA GLU A 164 12.09 -28.41 3.14
C GLU A 164 11.28 -29.53 3.81
N SER A 165 11.11 -29.51 5.14
CA SER A 165 10.40 -30.58 5.87
C SER A 165 8.92 -30.73 5.50
N ILE A 166 8.26 -29.63 5.13
CA ILE A 166 6.82 -29.56 4.85
C ILE A 166 6.51 -28.36 3.96
N GLY A 167 5.55 -28.50 3.06
CA GLY A 167 5.16 -27.51 2.06
C GLY A 167 6.16 -27.35 0.89
N ASP A 168 5.65 -26.86 -0.25
CA ASP A 168 6.46 -26.40 -1.37
C ASP A 168 6.40 -24.87 -1.44
N TYR A 169 7.56 -24.21 -1.35
CA TYR A 169 7.64 -22.74 -1.33
C TYR A 169 8.35 -22.14 -2.53
N ARG A 170 8.73 -22.95 -3.53
CA ARG A 170 9.55 -22.51 -4.68
C ARG A 170 8.88 -21.46 -5.56
N PHE A 171 7.55 -21.35 -5.49
CA PHE A 171 6.77 -20.38 -6.27
C PHE A 171 6.53 -19.05 -5.56
N TYR A 172 6.96 -18.91 -4.29
CA TYR A 172 6.95 -17.63 -3.59
C TYR A 172 8.27 -16.90 -3.82
N LYS A 173 8.17 -15.63 -4.17
CA LYS A 173 9.34 -14.76 -4.32
C LYS A 173 9.92 -14.45 -2.94
N ASP A 174 11.24 -14.55 -2.82
CA ASP A 174 11.99 -14.18 -1.61
C ASP A 174 11.54 -14.90 -0.32
N PHE A 175 10.89 -16.07 -0.44
CA PHE A 175 10.37 -16.87 0.70
C PHE A 175 11.35 -17.00 1.86
N LYS A 176 12.63 -17.27 1.56
CA LYS A 176 13.66 -17.42 2.60
C LYS A 176 13.76 -16.18 3.48
N PHE A 177 13.78 -14.98 2.90
CA PHE A 177 13.88 -13.74 3.67
C PHE A 177 12.59 -13.51 4.45
N ASP A 178 11.44 -13.63 3.79
CA ASP A 178 10.12 -13.45 4.40
C ASP A 178 9.90 -14.37 5.61
N TYR A 179 10.24 -15.64 5.44
CA TYR A 179 10.15 -16.66 6.47
C TYR A 179 11.09 -16.35 7.64
N LEU A 180 12.36 -16.04 7.36
CA LEU A 180 13.33 -15.77 8.41
C LEU A 180 13.04 -14.46 9.15
N ASP A 181 12.64 -13.40 8.46
CA ASP A 181 12.29 -12.12 9.06
C ASP A 181 11.10 -12.28 10.00
N TYR A 182 10.07 -13.02 9.59
CA TYR A 182 8.91 -13.33 10.42
C TYR A 182 9.31 -14.09 11.68
N TYR A 183 9.99 -15.22 11.52
CA TYR A 183 10.36 -16.10 12.64
C TYR A 183 11.47 -15.52 13.53
N CYS A 184 12.22 -14.52 13.04
CA CYS A 184 13.15 -13.72 13.84
C CYS A 184 12.49 -12.52 14.53
N GLY A 185 11.21 -12.23 14.25
CA GLY A 185 10.47 -11.10 14.80
C GLY A 185 10.91 -9.74 14.24
N ILE A 186 11.42 -9.68 13.01
CA ILE A 186 11.91 -8.48 12.34
C ILE A 186 10.78 -7.70 11.65
N GLU A 187 9.87 -8.39 10.96
CA GLU A 187 8.77 -7.75 10.20
C GLU A 187 7.42 -8.35 10.59
N SER A 188 6.42 -7.50 10.82
CA SER A 188 5.04 -7.93 11.01
C SER A 188 4.29 -7.96 9.66
N GLY A 189 3.46 -8.98 9.44
CA GLY A 189 2.71 -9.11 8.18
C GLY A 189 1.84 -7.90 7.83
N HIS A 190 1.36 -7.16 8.84
CA HIS A 190 0.54 -5.95 8.67
C HIS A 190 1.32 -4.76 8.10
N GLU A 191 2.56 -4.55 8.55
CA GLU A 191 3.41 -3.46 8.04
C GLU A 191 3.78 -3.70 6.58
N ARG A 192 4.05 -4.96 6.22
CA ARG A 192 4.36 -5.35 4.86
C ARG A 192 3.18 -5.18 3.91
N ILE A 193 1.97 -5.62 4.30
CA ILE A 193 0.75 -5.40 3.50
C ILE A 193 0.56 -3.91 3.26
N LYS A 194 0.65 -3.10 4.32
CA LYS A 194 0.49 -1.64 4.22
C LYS A 194 1.52 -1.00 3.30
N LYS A 195 2.79 -1.41 3.39
CA LYS A 195 3.86 -0.92 2.50
C LYS A 195 3.60 -1.31 1.05
N TYR A 196 3.21 -2.57 0.81
CA TYR A 196 2.90 -3.05 -0.54
C TYR A 196 1.71 -2.32 -1.15
N ASP A 197 0.64 -2.09 -0.39
CA ASP A 197 -0.55 -1.35 -0.85
C ASP A 197 -0.18 0.10 -1.22
N LEU A 198 0.64 0.75 -0.39
CA LEU A 198 1.17 2.09 -0.67
C LEU A 198 2.05 2.11 -1.92
N GLU A 199 2.92 1.11 -2.13
CA GLU A 199 3.75 1.00 -3.32
C GLU A 199 2.93 0.71 -4.59
N LYS A 200 1.85 -0.08 -4.48
CA LYS A 200 0.91 -0.35 -5.57
C LYS A 200 0.15 0.92 -5.95
N GLU A 201 -0.42 1.62 -4.99
CA GLU A 201 -1.09 2.92 -5.21
C GLU A 201 -0.12 3.92 -5.86
N LYS A 202 1.12 4.00 -5.38
CA LYS A 202 2.16 4.85 -5.98
C LYS A 202 2.44 4.49 -7.44
N LYS A 203 2.47 3.21 -7.81
CA LYS A 203 2.66 2.78 -9.20
C LYS A 203 1.49 3.20 -10.09
N GLU A 204 0.26 3.03 -9.60
CA GLU A 204 -0.97 3.44 -10.30
C GLU A 204 -1.00 4.97 -10.54
N LEU A 205 -0.71 5.77 -9.51
CA LEU A 205 -0.63 7.23 -9.63
C LEU A 205 0.48 7.70 -10.58
N ASN A 206 1.65 7.04 -10.55
CA ASN A 206 2.73 7.35 -11.50
C ASN A 206 2.35 6.98 -12.94
N PHE A 207 1.56 5.91 -13.14
CA PHE A 207 1.04 5.57 -14.45
C PHE A 207 0.01 6.63 -14.92
N GLU A 208 -0.91 7.06 -14.05
CA GLU A 208 -1.86 8.13 -14.36
C GLU A 208 -1.15 9.44 -14.73
N LEU A 209 -0.12 9.86 -13.96
CA LEU A 209 0.70 11.03 -14.29
C LEU A 209 1.30 10.93 -15.70
N LYS A 210 1.91 9.79 -16.03
CA LYS A 210 2.45 9.55 -17.38
C LYS A 210 1.39 9.62 -18.47
N GLN A 211 0.17 9.12 -18.22
CA GLN A 211 -0.93 9.23 -19.16
C GLN A 211 -1.36 10.68 -19.36
N LEU A 212 -1.51 11.46 -18.27
CA LEU A 212 -1.86 12.88 -18.31
C LEU A 212 -0.80 13.72 -19.04
N ASP A 213 0.49 13.46 -18.78
CA ASP A 213 1.61 14.06 -19.52
C ASP A 213 1.55 13.71 -21.00
N SER A 214 1.34 12.43 -21.32
CA SER A 214 1.26 11.99 -22.71
C SER A 214 0.07 12.60 -23.45
N TYR A 215 -1.07 12.81 -22.77
CA TYR A 215 -2.27 13.42 -23.35
C TYR A 215 -2.05 14.90 -23.66
N GLU A 216 -1.43 15.65 -22.73
CA GLU A 216 -1.03 17.05 -22.97
C GLU A 216 0.00 17.16 -24.12
N VAL A 217 0.92 16.20 -24.22
CA VAL A 217 1.95 16.22 -25.27
C VAL A 217 1.42 15.80 -26.64
N LYS A 218 0.53 14.81 -26.71
CA LYS A 218 0.01 14.28 -27.99
C LYS A 218 -1.08 15.15 -28.60
N ASN A 219 -1.83 15.90 -27.79
CA ASN A 219 -2.91 16.73 -28.28
C ASN A 219 -2.39 18.10 -28.76
N ALA A 220 -2.29 18.26 -30.08
CA ALA A 220 -1.78 19.48 -30.72
C ALA A 220 -2.63 20.72 -30.38
N ASP A 221 -3.95 20.57 -30.26
CA ASP A 221 -4.87 21.68 -29.99
C ASP A 221 -4.70 22.23 -28.57
N LEU A 222 -4.40 21.35 -27.59
CA LEU A 222 -4.05 21.74 -26.23
C LEU A 222 -2.73 22.52 -26.20
N LYS A 223 -1.70 22.06 -26.93
CA LYS A 223 -0.41 22.77 -27.03
C LYS A 223 -0.56 24.16 -27.66
N VAL A 224 -1.29 24.25 -28.76
CA VAL A 224 -1.57 25.51 -29.45
C VAL A 224 -2.31 26.46 -28.52
N SER A 225 -3.32 25.97 -27.80
CA SER A 225 -4.08 26.78 -26.84
C SER A 225 -3.20 27.29 -25.67
N LYS A 226 -2.28 26.47 -25.17
CA LYS A 226 -1.33 26.86 -24.12
C LYS A 226 -0.35 27.95 -24.57
N LEU A 227 0.23 27.80 -25.76
CA LEU A 227 1.16 28.78 -26.35
C LEU A 227 0.48 30.11 -26.68
N LEU A 228 -0.78 30.06 -27.14
CA LEU A 228 -1.57 31.28 -27.39
C LEU A 228 -1.84 32.03 -26.07
N ASP A 229 -2.30 31.36 -25.01
CA ASP A 229 -2.55 31.99 -23.70
C ASP A 229 -1.28 32.61 -23.08
N GLU A 230 -0.14 31.92 -23.17
CA GLU A 230 1.15 32.42 -22.69
C GLU A 230 1.64 33.66 -23.48
N ARG A 231 1.39 33.71 -24.80
CA ARG A 231 1.80 34.83 -25.66
C ARG A 231 0.90 36.05 -25.50
N PHE A 232 -0.41 35.87 -25.37
CA PHE A 232 -1.36 36.98 -25.28
C PHE A 232 -1.36 37.69 -23.93
N LYS A 233 -0.95 37.04 -22.84
CA LYS A 233 -0.89 37.66 -21.50
C LYS A 233 0.04 38.88 -21.40
N GLY A 234 1.17 38.90 -22.10
CA GLY A 234 2.17 39.98 -21.99
C GLY A 234 1.93 41.19 -22.91
N GLU A 235 1.33 40.99 -24.08
CA GLU A 235 1.10 42.06 -25.06
C GLU A 235 -0.28 42.71 -24.92
N ALA A 236 -1.30 41.99 -24.44
CA ALA A 236 -2.67 42.50 -24.38
C ALA A 236 -2.90 43.59 -23.31
N GLU A 237 -2.25 43.51 -22.15
CA GLU A 237 -2.40 44.50 -21.06
C GLU A 237 -1.82 45.87 -21.46
N ASN A 238 -0.58 45.89 -21.96
CA ASN A 238 0.08 47.11 -22.45
C ASN A 238 -0.67 47.74 -23.63
N TYR A 239 -1.27 46.92 -24.49
CA TYR A 239 -2.04 47.37 -25.64
C TYR A 239 -3.37 48.03 -25.25
N LEU A 240 -4.06 47.48 -24.24
CA LEU A 240 -5.34 48.03 -23.75
C LEU A 240 -5.17 49.35 -23.00
N GLU A 241 -4.11 49.49 -22.20
CA GLU A 241 -3.82 50.73 -21.47
C GLU A 241 -3.47 51.90 -22.42
N GLY A 242 -2.68 51.63 -23.47
CA GLY A 242 -2.35 52.62 -24.50
C GLY A 242 -3.58 53.13 -25.25
N TYR A 243 -4.49 52.23 -25.62
CA TYR A 243 -5.73 52.58 -26.30
C TYR A 243 -6.68 53.41 -25.42
N GLN A 244 -6.84 53.03 -24.15
CA GLN A 244 -7.70 53.76 -23.20
C GLN A 244 -7.21 55.19 -22.96
N SER A 245 -5.88 55.37 -22.88
CA SER A 245 -5.27 56.70 -22.69
C SER A 245 -5.54 57.63 -23.87
N LEU A 246 -5.30 57.17 -25.11
CA LEU A 246 -5.51 57.97 -26.33
C LEU A 246 -6.98 58.30 -26.57
N ASN A 247 -7.89 57.37 -26.30
CA ASN A 247 -9.33 57.63 -26.41
C ASN A 247 -9.83 58.64 -25.38
N LYS A 248 -9.28 58.62 -24.15
CA LYS A 248 -9.60 59.61 -23.13
C LYS A 248 -9.14 61.00 -23.58
N GLU A 249 -7.92 61.12 -24.09
CA GLU A 249 -7.39 62.38 -24.63
C GLU A 249 -8.22 62.91 -25.81
N LEU A 250 -8.64 62.02 -26.71
CA LEU A 250 -9.54 62.37 -27.83
C LEU A 250 -10.88 62.91 -27.32
N SER A 251 -11.52 62.21 -26.37
CA SER A 251 -12.80 62.62 -25.79
C SER A 251 -12.70 63.99 -25.10
N ASP A 252 -11.61 64.23 -24.37
CA ASP A 252 -11.37 65.52 -23.70
C ASP A 252 -11.22 66.66 -24.72
N LYS A 253 -10.51 66.40 -25.84
CA LYS A 253 -10.35 67.38 -26.93
C LYS A 253 -11.62 67.63 -27.72
N GLU A 254 -12.48 66.63 -27.92
CA GLU A 254 -13.79 66.78 -28.56
C GLU A 254 -14.75 67.62 -27.70
N ALA A 255 -14.72 67.44 -26.38
CA ALA A 255 -15.45 68.27 -25.44
C ALA A 255 -14.95 69.72 -25.46
N GLU A 256 -13.63 69.93 -25.51
CA GLU A 256 -13.00 71.25 -25.62
C GLU A 256 -13.38 71.94 -26.95
N HIS A 257 -13.33 71.20 -28.06
CA HIS A 257 -13.75 71.66 -29.38
C HIS A 257 -15.21 72.13 -29.39
N THR A 258 -16.11 71.32 -28.84
CA THR A 258 -17.55 71.66 -28.73
C THR A 258 -17.77 72.96 -27.96
N LYS A 259 -17.05 73.16 -26.85
CA LYS A 259 -17.10 74.42 -26.08
C LYS A 259 -16.64 75.62 -26.92
N LEU A 260 -15.58 75.48 -27.70
CA LEU A 260 -15.09 76.56 -28.58
C LEU A 260 -16.05 76.86 -29.75
N CYS A 261 -16.67 75.84 -30.35
CA CYS A 261 -17.72 76.02 -31.38
C CYS A 261 -18.93 76.78 -30.85
N ASN A 262 -19.40 76.41 -29.65
CA ASN A 262 -20.50 77.10 -28.98
C ASN A 262 -20.14 78.56 -28.70
N LYS A 263 -18.93 78.81 -28.17
CA LYS A 263 -18.42 80.16 -27.94
C LYS A 263 -18.29 80.97 -29.23
N SER A 264 -17.86 80.36 -30.32
CA SER A 264 -17.77 80.99 -31.65
C SER A 264 -19.15 81.44 -32.14
N SER A 265 -20.16 80.56 -32.02
CA SER A 265 -21.54 80.85 -32.39
C SER A 265 -22.12 82.02 -31.57
N MET A 266 -21.88 82.01 -30.26
CA MET A 266 -22.28 83.11 -29.37
C MET A 266 -21.63 84.44 -29.75
N LEU A 267 -20.31 84.45 -29.99
CA LEU A 267 -19.56 85.67 -30.35
C LEU A 267 -20.02 86.24 -31.70
N ARG A 268 -20.26 85.37 -32.70
CA ARG A 268 -20.81 85.79 -34.01
C ARG A 268 -22.23 86.33 -33.89
N GLY A 269 -23.07 85.69 -33.08
CA GLY A 269 -24.40 86.20 -32.75
C GLY A 269 -24.34 87.60 -32.14
N ARG A 270 -23.45 87.79 -31.15
CA ARG A 270 -23.23 89.10 -30.50
C ARG A 270 -22.71 90.15 -31.47
N GLN A 271 -21.79 89.79 -32.36
CA GLN A 271 -21.28 90.69 -33.40
C GLN A 271 -22.38 91.14 -34.38
N LYS A 272 -23.31 90.25 -34.74
CA LYS A 272 -24.46 90.56 -35.58
C LYS A 272 -25.39 91.57 -34.89
N VAL A 273 -25.72 91.32 -33.63
CA VAL A 273 -26.56 92.22 -32.81
C VAL A 273 -25.90 93.60 -32.68
N LEU A 274 -24.62 93.66 -32.32
CA LEU A 274 -23.87 94.94 -32.22
C LEU A 274 -23.85 95.69 -33.56
N SER A 275 -23.71 94.98 -34.68
CA SER A 275 -23.75 95.61 -36.00
C SER A 275 -25.14 96.16 -36.36
N GLN A 276 -26.21 95.46 -35.99
CA GLN A 276 -27.57 95.95 -36.14
C GLN A 276 -27.83 97.17 -35.26
N ILE A 277 -27.41 97.13 -33.98
CA ILE A 277 -27.50 98.28 -33.06
C ILE A 277 -26.80 99.50 -33.64
N ILE A 278 -25.56 99.36 -34.10
CA ILE A 278 -24.80 100.47 -34.70
C ILE A 278 -25.51 101.03 -35.94
N THR A 279 -26.03 100.17 -36.83
CA THR A 279 -26.76 100.60 -38.03
C THR A 279 -28.06 101.31 -37.68
N ASN A 280 -28.84 100.74 -36.76
CA ASN A 280 -30.11 101.29 -36.30
C ASN A 280 -29.90 102.67 -35.67
N ILE A 281 -28.94 102.79 -34.75
CA ILE A 281 -28.62 104.04 -34.08
C ILE A 281 -28.17 105.14 -35.06
N LYS A 282 -27.37 104.78 -36.09
CA LYS A 282 -26.91 105.73 -37.12
C LYS A 282 -28.01 106.27 -38.02
N ASN A 283 -29.06 105.49 -38.25
CA ASN A 283 -30.14 105.83 -39.18
C ASN A 283 -31.38 106.41 -38.48
N GLN A 284 -31.43 106.35 -37.15
CA GLN A 284 -32.52 106.88 -36.34
C GLN A 284 -32.36 108.38 -36.10
N ARG A 285 -33.49 109.10 -36.15
CA ARG A 285 -33.60 110.50 -35.77
C ARG A 285 -34.08 110.59 -34.32
N PRO A 286 -33.22 111.01 -33.36
CA PRO A 286 -33.63 111.22 -31.98
C PRO A 286 -34.85 112.15 -31.92
N LYS A 287 -35.77 111.91 -30.98
CA LYS A 287 -37.04 112.65 -30.79
C LYS A 287 -38.17 112.35 -31.80
N ILE A 288 -37.87 111.69 -32.93
CA ILE A 288 -38.86 111.34 -33.98
C ILE A 288 -39.11 109.83 -34.01
N ASP A 289 -38.04 109.03 -33.96
CA ASP A 289 -38.12 107.58 -34.10
C ASP A 289 -38.18 106.87 -32.73
N GLN A 290 -38.63 105.62 -32.72
CA GLN A 290 -38.65 104.72 -31.56
C GLN A 290 -37.58 103.62 -31.70
N CYS A 291 -37.15 103.03 -30.58
CA CYS A 291 -36.18 101.93 -30.60
C CYS A 291 -36.79 100.66 -31.22
N PRO A 292 -36.26 100.10 -32.32
CA PRO A 292 -36.83 98.96 -33.04
C PRO A 292 -36.64 97.62 -32.33
N THR A 293 -35.97 97.61 -31.17
CA THR A 293 -35.73 96.40 -30.37
C THR A 293 -36.60 96.37 -29.11
N CYS A 294 -37.02 97.52 -28.58
CA CYS A 294 -37.77 97.61 -27.31
C CYS A 294 -38.86 98.70 -27.28
N ASP A 295 -39.15 99.37 -28.40
CA ASP A 295 -40.17 100.42 -28.60
C ASP A 295 -40.08 101.65 -27.67
N GLN A 296 -38.93 101.88 -27.03
CA GLN A 296 -38.71 103.08 -26.21
C GLN A 296 -38.49 104.33 -27.08
N HIS A 297 -39.02 105.48 -26.64
CA HIS A 297 -38.85 106.76 -27.33
C HIS A 297 -37.40 107.24 -27.27
N LEU A 298 -36.88 107.73 -28.40
CA LEU A 298 -35.52 108.21 -28.49
C LEU A 298 -35.33 109.60 -27.86
N PRO A 299 -34.16 109.88 -27.28
CA PRO A 299 -33.92 111.05 -26.46
C PRO A 299 -34.07 112.41 -27.17
N GLY A 300 -34.47 113.44 -26.41
CA GLY A 300 -34.93 114.72 -26.95
C GLY A 300 -34.19 115.98 -26.46
N ASP A 301 -33.34 115.87 -25.44
CA ASP A 301 -32.50 116.97 -24.95
C ASP A 301 -30.99 116.78 -25.27
N LEU A 302 -30.19 117.84 -25.09
CA LEU A 302 -28.75 117.84 -25.43
C LEU A 302 -27.95 116.81 -24.60
N LYS A 303 -28.33 116.60 -23.34
CA LYS A 303 -27.68 115.68 -22.41
C LYS A 303 -27.96 114.23 -22.80
N GLU A 304 -29.19 113.96 -23.22
CA GLU A 304 -29.58 112.64 -23.68
C GLU A 304 -29.03 112.33 -25.09
N PHE A 305 -28.87 113.31 -25.98
CA PHE A 305 -28.15 113.14 -27.26
C PHE A 305 -26.67 112.79 -27.06
N TYR A 306 -26.02 113.39 -26.07
CA TYR A 306 -24.65 113.04 -25.70
C TYR A 306 -24.55 111.58 -25.23
N LYS A 307 -25.48 111.13 -24.37
CA LYS A 307 -25.56 109.72 -23.95
C LYS A 307 -25.79 108.77 -25.13
N TYR A 308 -26.69 109.11 -26.03
CA TYR A 308 -26.98 108.33 -27.24
C TYR A 308 -25.75 108.23 -28.17
N SER A 309 -24.98 109.31 -28.32
CA SER A 309 -23.72 109.30 -29.09
C SER A 309 -22.61 108.52 -28.36
N GLN A 310 -22.62 108.51 -27.03
CA GLN A 310 -21.72 107.71 -26.21
C GLN A 310 -22.03 106.21 -26.37
N ASP A 311 -23.31 105.83 -26.43
CA ASP A 311 -23.75 104.44 -26.68
C ASP A 311 -23.26 103.92 -28.04
N VAL A 312 -23.15 104.78 -29.07
CA VAL A 312 -22.53 104.41 -30.36
C VAL A 312 -21.06 104.07 -30.20
N ASN A 313 -20.32 104.93 -29.49
CA ASN A 313 -18.89 104.75 -29.28
C ASN A 313 -18.62 103.50 -28.43
N ASP A 314 -19.47 103.22 -27.45
CA ASP A 314 -19.37 102.02 -26.61
C ASP A 314 -19.74 100.75 -27.38
N ALA A 315 -20.77 100.79 -28.24
CA ALA A 315 -21.10 99.69 -29.14
C ALA A 315 -19.99 99.41 -30.17
N LEU A 316 -19.32 100.45 -30.69
CA LEU A 316 -18.16 100.30 -31.57
C LEU A 316 -16.97 99.66 -30.86
N LYS A 317 -16.62 100.15 -29.66
CA LYS A 317 -15.55 99.55 -28.82
C LYS A 317 -15.85 98.09 -28.50
N GLU A 318 -17.08 97.76 -28.13
CA GLU A 318 -17.47 96.39 -27.82
C GLU A 318 -17.47 95.50 -29.07
N LYS A 319 -17.79 96.04 -30.24
CA LYS A 319 -17.67 95.31 -31.52
C LYS A 319 -16.22 94.96 -31.84
N ASP A 320 -15.29 95.87 -31.59
CA ASP A 320 -13.85 95.60 -31.79
C ASP A 320 -13.34 94.54 -30.80
N ARG A 321 -13.73 94.61 -29.52
CA ARG A 321 -13.45 93.57 -28.53
C ARG A 321 -14.01 92.21 -28.93
N VAL A 322 -15.25 92.15 -29.41
CA VAL A 322 -15.88 90.91 -29.90
C VAL A 322 -15.12 90.37 -31.11
N LYS A 323 -14.64 91.24 -32.02
CA LYS A 323 -13.84 90.85 -33.19
C LYS A 323 -12.49 90.24 -32.79
N GLU A 324 -11.79 90.82 -31.81
CA GLU A 324 -10.56 90.23 -31.24
C GLU A 324 -10.83 88.89 -30.57
N ASN A 325 -11.91 88.78 -29.81
CA ASN A 325 -12.34 87.52 -29.19
C ASN A 325 -12.67 86.44 -30.22
N ILE A 326 -13.31 86.81 -31.34
CA ILE A 326 -13.55 85.88 -32.47
C ILE A 326 -12.23 85.39 -33.05
N LYS A 327 -11.25 86.30 -33.27
CA LYS A 327 -9.93 85.94 -33.80
C LYS A 327 -9.18 85.00 -32.85
N SER A 328 -9.16 85.30 -31.56
CA SER A 328 -8.54 84.46 -30.53
C SER A 328 -9.21 83.09 -30.44
N ASN A 329 -10.56 83.04 -30.44
CA ASN A 329 -11.32 81.79 -30.39
C ASN A 329 -11.09 80.95 -31.65
N ALA A 330 -11.02 81.56 -32.84
CA ALA A 330 -10.71 80.89 -34.09
C ALA A 330 -9.31 80.26 -34.10
N SER A 331 -8.29 80.98 -33.60
CA SER A 331 -6.94 80.41 -33.47
C SER A 331 -6.90 79.20 -32.55
N LYS A 332 -7.63 79.23 -31.43
CA LYS A 332 -7.75 78.08 -30.51
C LYS A 332 -8.48 76.91 -31.15
N LEU A 333 -9.56 77.18 -31.89
CA LEU A 333 -10.36 76.17 -32.57
C LEU A 333 -9.54 75.44 -33.63
N ASN A 334 -8.79 76.18 -34.46
CA ASN A 334 -7.85 75.61 -35.43
C ASN A 334 -6.76 74.75 -34.77
N SER A 335 -6.27 75.15 -33.59
CA SER A 335 -5.28 74.37 -32.85
C SER A 335 -5.86 73.04 -32.35
N ILE A 336 -7.10 73.04 -31.83
CA ILE A 336 -7.76 71.82 -31.37
C ILE A 336 -8.13 70.91 -32.54
N GLU A 337 -8.60 71.46 -33.66
CA GLU A 337 -8.87 70.67 -34.87
C GLU A 337 -7.61 69.95 -35.36
N LYS A 338 -6.46 70.62 -35.39
CA LYS A 338 -5.18 69.97 -35.73
C LYS A 338 -4.85 68.82 -34.75
N SER A 339 -5.04 69.04 -33.45
CA SER A 339 -4.82 68.00 -32.44
C SER A 339 -5.80 66.83 -32.58
N LEU A 340 -7.07 67.09 -32.89
CA LEU A 340 -8.09 66.05 -33.13
C LEU A 340 -7.77 65.22 -34.37
N THR A 341 -7.38 65.85 -35.47
CA THR A 341 -6.96 65.15 -36.68
C THR A 341 -5.75 64.27 -36.41
N TYR A 342 -4.73 64.80 -35.71
CA TYR A 342 -3.55 64.02 -35.31
C TYR A 342 -3.90 62.84 -34.40
N LEU A 343 -4.72 63.03 -33.37
CA LEU A 343 -5.14 61.95 -32.46
C LEU A 343 -5.94 60.87 -33.19
N ARG A 344 -6.84 61.26 -34.10
CA ARG A 344 -7.61 60.31 -34.92
C ARG A 344 -6.72 59.52 -35.86
N GLU A 345 -5.78 60.17 -36.54
CA GLU A 345 -4.79 59.49 -37.39
C GLU A 345 -3.88 58.56 -36.59
N LYS A 346 -3.43 58.99 -35.40
CA LYS A 346 -2.62 58.17 -34.50
C LYS A 346 -3.36 56.94 -34.03
N ILE A 347 -4.61 57.07 -33.61
CA ILE A 347 -5.47 55.95 -33.21
C ILE A 347 -5.69 54.99 -34.39
N GLU A 348 -5.94 55.50 -35.59
CA GLU A 348 -6.13 54.66 -36.78
C GLU A 348 -4.84 53.95 -37.21
N ASN A 349 -3.68 54.61 -37.12
CA ASN A 349 -2.38 54.01 -37.47
C ASN A 349 -1.93 52.96 -36.45
N GLU A 350 -2.07 53.21 -35.15
CA GLU A 350 -1.61 52.31 -34.08
C GLU A 350 -2.61 51.17 -33.79
N TYR A 351 -3.93 51.41 -33.97
CA TYR A 351 -4.99 50.47 -33.56
C TYR A 351 -5.96 50.05 -34.69
N GLY A 352 -5.85 50.62 -35.90
CA GLY A 352 -6.70 50.27 -37.04
C GLY A 352 -6.51 48.85 -37.58
N VAL A 353 -5.42 48.16 -37.19
CA VAL A 353 -5.15 46.76 -37.53
C VAL A 353 -6.25 45.82 -37.00
N LEU A 354 -6.85 46.11 -35.84
CA LEU A 354 -7.96 45.32 -35.29
C LEU A 354 -9.25 45.38 -36.13
N ARG A 355 -9.49 46.48 -36.87
CA ARG A 355 -10.59 46.54 -37.84
C ARG A 355 -10.34 45.65 -39.05
N ARG A 356 -9.07 45.45 -39.43
CA ARG A 356 -8.66 44.54 -40.52
C ARG A 356 -8.62 43.07 -40.07
N LEU A 357 -8.41 42.81 -38.77
CA LEU A 357 -8.52 41.47 -38.17
C LEU A 357 -9.95 40.90 -38.16
N LYS A 358 -10.98 41.72 -38.41
CA LYS A 358 -12.36 41.23 -38.58
C LYS A 358 -12.56 40.37 -39.83
N SER A 359 -11.54 40.26 -40.69
CA SER A 359 -11.63 39.53 -41.97
C SER A 359 -10.59 38.42 -42.17
N GLU A 360 -10.02 37.81 -41.12
CA GLU A 360 -9.33 36.51 -41.24
C GLU A 360 -9.55 35.60 -40.00
N ASN A 361 -10.54 34.71 -40.09
CA ASN A 361 -10.72 33.40 -39.42
C ASN A 361 -10.44 33.23 -37.90
N ILE A 362 -11.16 33.93 -37.01
CA ILE A 362 -11.50 33.39 -35.68
C ILE A 362 -13.02 33.22 -35.61
N THR A 363 -13.50 31.98 -35.78
CA THR A 363 -14.92 31.66 -35.64
C THR A 363 -15.30 31.50 -34.16
N PHE A 364 -16.59 31.65 -33.83
CA PHE A 364 -17.09 31.37 -32.46
C PHE A 364 -16.72 29.94 -32.02
N ASP A 365 -16.77 28.98 -32.93
CA ASP A 365 -16.37 27.59 -32.67
C ASP A 365 -14.88 27.48 -32.31
N SER A 366 -14.01 28.22 -33.01
CA SER A 366 -12.56 28.26 -32.71
C SER A 366 -12.30 28.85 -31.31
N TRP A 367 -12.99 29.94 -30.95
CA TRP A 367 -12.90 30.56 -29.62
C TRP A 367 -13.46 29.64 -28.51
N LEU A 368 -14.58 28.96 -28.77
CA LEU A 368 -15.18 28.01 -27.85
C LEU A 368 -14.26 26.81 -27.60
N ASN A 369 -13.67 26.25 -28.66
CA ASN A 369 -12.71 25.15 -28.60
C ASN A 369 -11.45 25.55 -27.83
N HIS A 370 -10.93 26.77 -28.06
CA HIS A 370 -9.80 27.30 -27.31
C HIS A 370 -10.09 27.39 -25.80
N ASN A 371 -11.24 27.94 -25.40
CA ASN A 371 -11.63 28.03 -23.99
C ASN A 371 -11.90 26.66 -23.36
N ALA A 372 -12.50 25.73 -24.11
CA ALA A 372 -12.68 24.35 -23.67
C ALA A 372 -11.33 23.67 -23.41
N ASN A 373 -10.36 23.88 -24.30
CA ASN A 373 -9.00 23.39 -24.18
C ASN A 373 -8.26 23.99 -22.98
N LEU A 374 -8.40 25.30 -22.72
CA LEU A 374 -7.85 25.94 -21.51
C LEU A 374 -8.45 25.37 -20.23
N ARG A 375 -9.77 25.13 -20.21
CA ARG A 375 -10.43 24.48 -19.07
C ARG A 375 -9.94 23.05 -18.88
N MET A 376 -9.70 22.32 -19.98
CA MET A 376 -9.14 20.97 -19.94
C MET A 376 -7.70 20.97 -19.40
N LEU A 377 -6.84 21.88 -19.87
CA LEU A 377 -5.48 22.06 -19.37
C LEU A 377 -5.47 22.35 -17.87
N LYS A 378 -6.36 23.24 -17.41
CA LYS A 378 -6.51 23.53 -15.98
C LYS A 378 -6.91 22.28 -15.19
N ASN A 379 -7.84 21.48 -15.69
CA ASN A 379 -8.26 20.23 -15.05
C ASN A 379 -7.11 19.20 -15.01
N ILE A 380 -6.33 19.07 -16.09
CA ILE A 380 -5.15 18.22 -16.15
C ILE A 380 -4.13 18.66 -15.08
N SER A 381 -3.83 19.96 -14.99
CA SER A 381 -2.91 20.50 -13.99
C SER A 381 -3.39 20.25 -12.55
N ILE A 382 -4.68 20.43 -12.27
CA ILE A 382 -5.27 20.12 -10.95
C ILE A 382 -5.09 18.64 -10.61
N LYS A 383 -5.38 17.74 -11.56
CA LYS A 383 -5.21 16.29 -11.36
C LYS A 383 -3.75 15.91 -11.15
N LYS A 384 -2.80 16.47 -11.93
CA LYS A 384 -1.36 16.24 -11.75
C LYS A 384 -0.92 16.66 -10.34
N ALA A 385 -1.28 17.86 -9.91
CA ALA A 385 -0.94 18.36 -8.57
C ALA A 385 -1.53 17.48 -7.46
N ALA A 386 -2.75 16.96 -7.63
CA ALA A 386 -3.36 16.03 -6.69
C ALA A 386 -2.60 14.68 -6.63
N CYS A 387 -2.22 14.12 -7.78
CA CYS A 387 -1.43 12.89 -7.86
C CYS A 387 -0.05 13.07 -7.21
N GLU A 388 0.67 14.16 -7.54
CA GLU A 388 1.97 14.49 -6.95
C GLU A 388 1.90 14.66 -5.43
N LYS A 389 0.87 15.37 -4.94
CA LYS A 389 0.61 15.54 -3.51
C LYS A 389 0.36 14.19 -2.83
N ARG A 390 -0.41 13.29 -3.45
CA ARG A 390 -0.67 11.96 -2.90
C ARG A 390 0.59 11.09 -2.91
N ILE A 391 1.38 11.10 -4.00
CA ILE A 391 2.67 10.39 -4.08
C ILE A 391 3.62 10.88 -2.99
N HIS A 392 3.69 12.19 -2.74
CA HIS A 392 4.49 12.75 -1.66
C HIS A 392 4.00 12.28 -0.28
N GLY A 393 2.69 12.26 -0.05
CA GLY A 393 2.09 11.69 1.16
C GLY A 393 2.42 10.20 1.34
N ILE A 394 2.33 9.41 0.27
CA ILE A 394 2.70 7.98 0.27
C ILE A 394 4.18 7.80 0.60
N ASN A 395 5.08 8.61 0.03
CA ASN A 395 6.50 8.54 0.38
C ASN A 395 6.73 8.82 1.87
N ASN A 396 6.06 9.82 2.43
CA ASN A 396 6.13 10.12 3.87
C ASN A 396 5.55 8.97 4.72
N ASP A 397 4.50 8.30 4.26
CA ASP A 397 3.91 7.15 4.96
C ASP A 397 4.81 5.91 4.88
N ILE A 398 5.46 5.65 3.72
CA ILE A 398 6.48 4.62 3.55
C ILE A 398 7.71 4.94 4.39
N GLU A 399 8.15 6.20 4.44
CA GLU A 399 9.21 6.66 5.32
C GLU A 399 8.83 6.40 6.77
N LYS A 400 7.63 6.76 7.25
CA LYS A 400 7.22 6.42 8.62
C LYS A 400 7.21 4.91 8.90
N LEU A 401 6.93 4.08 7.90
CA LEU A 401 7.01 2.62 8.02
C LEU A 401 8.46 2.09 7.97
N GLY A 402 9.42 2.86 7.45
CA GLY A 402 10.79 2.41 7.16
C GLY A 402 11.92 3.30 7.70
N SER A 403 11.65 4.41 8.39
CA SER A 403 12.65 5.39 8.85
C SER A 403 13.16 5.12 10.27
N GLY A 404 12.73 4.03 10.92
CA GLY A 404 13.15 3.69 12.29
C GLY A 404 14.01 2.43 12.40
N VAL A 405 14.00 1.55 11.39
CA VAL A 405 14.57 0.21 11.52
C VAL A 405 15.28 -0.18 10.23
N ASP A 406 16.60 -0.08 10.22
CA ASP A 406 17.43 -0.68 9.17
C ASP A 406 17.26 -2.21 9.26
N ILE A 407 16.42 -2.78 8.39
CA ILE A 407 16.14 -4.22 8.32
C ILE A 407 17.44 -5.01 8.21
N ASP A 408 18.42 -4.52 7.44
CA ASP A 408 19.70 -5.21 7.30
C ASP A 408 20.51 -5.16 8.60
N SER A 409 20.41 -4.09 9.39
CA SER A 409 20.99 -4.05 10.75
C SER A 409 20.32 -5.06 11.69
N LEU A 410 18.99 -5.21 11.63
CA LEU A 410 18.26 -6.19 12.43
C LEU A 410 18.61 -7.62 12.02
N ARG A 411 18.66 -7.90 10.72
CA ARG A 411 19.09 -9.19 10.18
C ARG A 411 20.51 -9.51 10.64
N LYS A 412 21.45 -8.57 10.55
CA LYS A 412 22.82 -8.74 11.08
C LYS A 412 22.88 -8.98 12.59
N ALA A 413 21.97 -8.37 13.37
CA ALA A 413 21.88 -8.65 14.79
C ALA A 413 21.39 -10.09 15.03
N LYS A 414 20.36 -10.53 14.31
CA LYS A 414 19.80 -11.88 14.38
C LYS A 414 20.75 -12.95 13.85
N GLU A 415 21.56 -12.65 12.83
CA GLU A 415 22.62 -13.55 12.35
C GLU A 415 23.72 -13.75 13.39
N ARG A 416 24.13 -12.70 14.11
CA ARG A 416 25.11 -12.82 15.20
C ARG A 416 24.55 -13.66 16.35
N GLU A 417 23.28 -13.46 16.70
CA GLU A 417 22.57 -14.28 17.69
C GLU A 417 22.52 -15.75 17.24
N PHE A 418 22.06 -16.01 16.02
CA PHE A 418 22.00 -17.34 15.42
C PHE A 418 23.37 -18.02 15.43
N LEU A 419 24.41 -17.35 14.96
CA LEU A 419 25.75 -17.92 14.85
C LEU A 419 26.33 -18.29 16.22
N SER A 420 26.04 -17.51 17.26
CA SER A 420 26.44 -17.82 18.64
C SER A 420 25.79 -19.12 19.11
N ILE A 421 24.48 -19.25 18.90
CA ILE A 421 23.71 -20.46 19.26
C ILE A 421 24.19 -21.66 18.43
N PHE A 422 24.34 -21.47 17.12
CA PHE A 422 24.73 -22.52 16.18
C PHE A 422 26.11 -23.09 16.47
N LYS A 423 27.09 -22.23 16.79
CA LYS A 423 28.43 -22.66 17.25
C LYS A 423 28.37 -23.50 18.51
N ARG A 424 27.56 -23.10 19.50
CA ARG A 424 27.37 -23.84 20.74
C ARG A 424 26.78 -25.23 20.48
N LYS A 425 25.71 -25.32 19.68
CA LYS A 425 25.04 -26.59 19.38
C LYS A 425 25.89 -27.52 18.51
N ALA A 426 26.58 -26.99 17.50
CA ALA A 426 27.50 -27.76 16.68
C ALA A 426 28.63 -28.37 17.54
N SER A 427 29.19 -27.58 18.47
CA SER A 427 30.21 -28.06 19.40
C SER A 427 29.68 -29.15 20.34
N ALA A 428 28.45 -29.00 20.84
CA ALA A 428 27.80 -30.00 21.70
C ALA A 428 27.54 -31.34 20.99
N LEU A 429 27.31 -31.30 19.67
CA LEU A 429 27.17 -32.47 18.81
C LEU A 429 28.51 -33.02 18.30
N GLY A 430 29.63 -32.37 18.62
CA GLY A 430 30.97 -32.80 18.21
C GLY A 430 31.34 -32.47 16.75
N VAL A 431 30.56 -31.63 16.06
CA VAL A 431 30.79 -31.27 14.66
C VAL A 431 31.35 -29.86 14.50
N LYS A 432 32.30 -29.69 13.58
CA LYS A 432 32.90 -28.39 13.28
C LYS A 432 32.07 -27.65 12.23
N LEU A 433 31.86 -26.35 12.42
CA LEU A 433 31.27 -25.51 11.40
C LEU A 433 32.23 -25.33 10.22
N PRO A 434 31.73 -25.30 8.97
CA PRO A 434 32.53 -24.89 7.82
C PRO A 434 33.08 -23.48 8.02
N LYS A 435 34.25 -23.16 7.46
CA LYS A 435 34.90 -21.86 7.67
C LYS A 435 34.22 -20.73 6.89
N GLU A 436 33.57 -21.04 5.79
CA GLU A 436 32.94 -20.04 4.92
C GLU A 436 31.66 -19.47 5.54
N THR A 437 31.50 -18.16 5.47
CA THR A 437 30.36 -17.41 6.03
C THR A 437 29.02 -17.86 5.45
N LYS A 438 28.98 -18.25 4.17
CA LYS A 438 27.78 -18.79 3.51
C LYS A 438 27.18 -20.04 4.18
N TYR A 439 27.95 -20.72 5.02
CA TYR A 439 27.52 -21.90 5.79
C TYR A 439 27.34 -21.61 7.28
N GLN A 440 27.53 -20.36 7.70
CA GLN A 440 27.42 -19.91 9.10
C GLN A 440 26.27 -18.92 9.30
N ASP A 441 26.03 -18.06 8.30
CA ASP A 441 25.07 -16.95 8.40
C ASP A 441 23.66 -17.41 8.02
N LEU A 442 22.68 -17.13 8.89
CA LEU A 442 21.30 -17.65 8.78
C LEU A 442 20.64 -17.37 7.42
N TYR A 443 20.80 -16.15 6.87
CA TYR A 443 20.21 -15.77 5.59
C TYR A 443 20.99 -16.30 4.38
N SER A 444 22.25 -16.69 4.57
CA SER A 444 23.11 -17.21 3.52
C SER A 444 23.07 -18.73 3.39
N ILE A 445 22.84 -19.45 4.49
CA ILE A 445 22.81 -20.91 4.53
C ILE A 445 21.67 -21.45 3.66
N ASN A 446 22.03 -22.25 2.66
CA ASN A 446 21.11 -23.04 1.84
C ASN A 446 21.36 -24.55 1.96
N SER A 447 22.62 -24.96 2.18
CA SER A 447 23.04 -26.34 2.37
C SER A 447 24.38 -26.38 3.12
N PHE A 448 24.81 -27.56 3.58
CA PHE A 448 26.11 -27.75 4.22
C PHE A 448 27.04 -28.59 3.34
N PRO A 449 28.37 -28.33 3.35
CA PRO A 449 29.35 -29.02 2.51
C PRO A 449 29.86 -30.33 3.15
N TYR A 450 29.01 -31.06 3.87
CA TYR A 450 29.36 -32.32 4.54
C TYR A 450 28.45 -33.46 4.09
N GLN A 451 28.78 -34.69 4.49
CA GLN A 451 28.04 -35.91 4.15
C GLN A 451 27.90 -36.81 5.37
N GLY A 452 26.93 -37.74 5.33
CA GLY A 452 26.71 -38.74 6.38
C GLY A 452 26.42 -38.13 7.75
N VAL A 453 27.05 -38.70 8.80
CA VAL A 453 26.80 -38.34 10.20
C VAL A 453 27.13 -36.87 10.50
N GLU A 454 28.19 -36.30 9.91
CA GLU A 454 28.54 -34.89 10.13
C GLU A 454 27.47 -33.93 9.56
N LEU A 455 26.92 -34.24 8.39
CA LEU A 455 25.82 -33.48 7.80
C LEU A 455 24.58 -33.54 8.69
N HIS A 456 24.24 -34.74 9.17
CA HIS A 456 23.10 -34.95 10.07
C HIS A 456 23.25 -34.17 11.38
N GLN A 457 24.43 -34.20 12.00
CA GLN A 457 24.73 -33.42 13.21
C GLN A 457 24.65 -31.91 12.96
N LEU A 458 25.14 -31.42 11.83
CA LEU A 458 25.03 -29.99 11.47
C LEU A 458 23.60 -29.55 11.23
N LEU A 459 22.79 -30.36 10.55
CA LEU A 459 21.38 -30.08 10.35
C LEU A 459 20.60 -30.11 11.67
N MET A 460 20.95 -31.04 12.57
CA MET A 460 20.42 -31.04 13.92
C MET A 460 20.81 -29.77 14.68
N ALA A 461 22.08 -29.38 14.66
CA ALA A 461 22.53 -28.13 15.25
C ALA A 461 21.78 -26.92 14.66
N TYR A 462 21.58 -26.88 13.34
CA TYR A 462 20.86 -25.82 12.64
C TYR A 462 19.39 -25.75 13.08
N ASN A 463 18.66 -26.87 12.98
CA ASN A 463 17.23 -26.94 13.29
C ASN A 463 16.97 -26.56 14.75
N PHE A 464 17.77 -27.08 15.68
CA PHE A 464 17.65 -26.71 17.10
C PHE A 464 18.05 -25.26 17.36
N SER A 465 19.03 -24.71 16.64
CA SER A 465 19.42 -23.30 16.81
C SER A 465 18.33 -22.36 16.33
N PHE A 466 17.73 -22.68 15.18
CA PHE A 466 16.62 -21.91 14.64
C PHE A 466 15.38 -22.03 15.53
N TYR A 467 15.02 -23.24 15.96
CA TYR A 467 13.93 -23.46 16.92
C TYR A 467 14.13 -22.66 18.21
N GLU A 468 15.34 -22.63 18.79
CA GLU A 468 15.65 -21.83 19.99
C GLU A 468 15.44 -20.32 19.76
N MET A 469 15.78 -19.80 18.58
CA MET A 469 15.49 -18.40 18.24
C MET A 469 13.99 -18.14 18.12
N VAL A 470 13.26 -19.05 17.47
CA VAL A 470 11.82 -18.92 17.23
C VAL A 470 11.03 -18.91 18.53
N ILE A 471 11.32 -19.82 19.47
CA ILE A 471 10.60 -19.87 20.75
C ILE A 471 10.90 -18.66 21.66
N LYS A 472 12.03 -17.98 21.44
CA LYS A 472 12.40 -16.74 22.15
C LYS A 472 11.86 -15.48 21.47
N ALA A 473 11.43 -15.58 20.21
CA ALA A 473 10.90 -14.46 19.47
C ALA A 473 9.56 -14.00 20.07
N PRO A 474 9.42 -12.72 20.47
CA PRO A 474 8.16 -12.22 20.97
C PRO A 474 7.05 -12.34 19.90
N ALA A 475 5.83 -12.61 20.34
CA ALA A 475 4.62 -12.61 19.51
C ALA A 475 4.50 -13.70 18.41
N ILE A 476 5.51 -14.54 18.18
CA ILE A 476 5.41 -15.70 17.27
C ILE A 476 4.64 -16.84 17.94
N HIS A 477 3.90 -17.64 17.18
CA HIS A 477 3.24 -18.83 17.70
C HIS A 477 4.27 -19.91 18.07
N SER A 478 3.83 -20.99 18.73
CA SER A 478 4.68 -22.15 19.01
C SER A 478 3.87 -23.43 18.89
N PHE A 479 4.46 -24.40 18.21
CA PHE A 479 4.01 -25.77 18.15
C PHE A 479 4.98 -26.68 18.91
N PRO A 480 4.57 -27.91 19.25
CA PRO A 480 5.46 -28.96 19.73
C PRO A 480 6.53 -29.24 18.68
N PHE A 481 7.77 -29.49 19.12
CA PHE A 481 8.86 -29.80 18.19
C PHE A 481 8.82 -31.27 17.78
N LEU A 482 8.40 -31.53 16.54
CA LEU A 482 8.20 -32.83 15.94
C LEU A 482 9.45 -33.25 15.14
N LEU A 483 10.15 -34.29 15.58
CA LEU A 483 11.40 -34.76 14.98
C LEU A 483 11.25 -36.21 14.51
N ASP A 484 11.05 -36.39 13.21
CA ASP A 484 10.84 -37.72 12.64
C ASP A 484 12.17 -38.39 12.28
N ALA A 485 12.42 -39.56 12.87
CA ALA A 485 13.60 -40.40 12.70
C ALA A 485 14.91 -39.65 12.97
N VAL A 486 15.16 -39.31 14.23
CA VAL A 486 16.38 -38.56 14.65
C VAL A 486 17.70 -39.30 14.37
N PHE A 487 17.64 -40.58 13.99
CA PHE A 487 18.77 -41.37 13.49
C PHE A 487 18.48 -41.85 12.07
N LYS A 488 18.78 -40.99 11.08
CA LYS A 488 18.60 -41.31 9.67
C LYS A 488 19.77 -42.11 9.08
N GLU A 489 20.98 -41.78 9.51
CA GLU A 489 22.23 -42.39 9.05
C GLU A 489 22.62 -43.60 9.93
N ASP A 490 23.52 -44.44 9.42
CA ASP A 490 24.18 -45.47 10.21
C ASP A 490 25.17 -44.81 11.20
N ILE A 491 24.65 -44.43 12.36
CA ILE A 491 25.37 -43.70 13.40
C ILE A 491 26.00 -44.68 14.38
N ASP A 492 27.31 -44.54 14.60
CA ASP A 492 28.07 -45.31 15.57
C ASP A 492 27.60 -45.05 17.02
N SER A 493 28.02 -45.90 17.95
CA SER A 493 27.58 -45.82 19.35
C SER A 493 27.99 -44.53 20.06
N GLU A 494 29.16 -43.97 19.76
CA GLU A 494 29.68 -42.76 20.41
C GLU A 494 28.88 -41.54 19.95
N SER A 495 28.77 -41.36 18.63
CA SER A 495 27.96 -40.31 18.02
C SER A 495 26.50 -40.37 18.47
N ARG A 496 25.96 -41.58 18.64
CA ARG A 496 24.60 -41.80 19.15
C ARG A 496 24.44 -41.36 20.60
N SER A 497 25.37 -41.72 21.48
CA SER A 497 25.37 -41.24 22.88
C SER A 497 25.45 -39.72 22.93
N ASN A 498 26.28 -39.10 22.10
CA ASN A 498 26.39 -37.64 22.01
C ASN A 498 25.08 -36.99 21.57
N ILE A 499 24.38 -37.56 20.58
CA ILE A 499 23.06 -37.08 20.15
C ILE A 499 22.03 -37.20 21.28
N PHE A 500 22.00 -38.31 22.04
CA PHE A 500 21.07 -38.41 23.17
C PHE A 500 21.37 -37.43 24.29
N LYS A 501 22.65 -37.20 24.62
CA LYS A 501 23.07 -36.15 25.56
C LYS A 501 22.61 -34.78 25.09
N PHE A 502 22.79 -34.48 23.80
CA PHE A 502 22.35 -33.24 23.20
C PHE A 502 20.82 -33.09 23.29
N LEU A 503 20.05 -34.09 22.85
CA LEU A 503 18.58 -34.08 22.91
C LEU A 503 18.08 -33.92 24.36
N SER A 504 18.70 -34.61 25.32
CA SER A 504 18.39 -34.47 26.76
C SER A 504 18.59 -33.04 27.26
N GLN A 505 19.67 -32.38 26.86
CA GLN A 505 19.95 -31.00 27.28
C GLN A 505 18.98 -30.01 26.63
N GLU A 506 18.74 -30.16 25.33
CA GLU A 506 17.86 -29.25 24.57
C GLU A 506 16.39 -29.39 24.98
N THR A 507 15.93 -30.60 25.32
CA THR A 507 14.54 -30.84 25.74
C THR A 507 14.20 -30.25 27.11
N LYS A 508 15.19 -30.00 27.99
CA LYS A 508 14.96 -29.41 29.33
C LYS A 508 14.51 -27.96 29.30
N SER A 509 14.96 -27.21 28.29
CA SER A 509 14.69 -25.77 28.14
C SER A 509 13.70 -25.47 27.00
N SER A 510 13.23 -26.51 26.32
CA SER A 510 12.32 -26.42 25.17
C SER A 510 10.87 -26.65 25.59
N GLY A 511 9.92 -26.22 24.75
CA GLY A 511 8.53 -26.65 24.86
C GLY A 511 8.36 -28.16 24.64
N GLN A 512 7.14 -28.63 24.44
CA GLN A 512 6.85 -30.04 24.20
C GLN A 512 7.64 -30.57 22.99
N VAL A 513 8.36 -31.68 23.16
CA VAL A 513 9.14 -32.31 22.07
C VAL A 513 8.62 -33.73 21.84
N VAL A 514 8.45 -34.08 20.57
CA VAL A 514 8.07 -35.42 20.12
C VAL A 514 9.10 -35.88 19.11
N PHE A 515 9.80 -36.97 19.38
CA PHE A 515 10.79 -37.50 18.45
C PHE A 515 10.71 -39.01 18.30
N SER A 516 11.06 -39.51 17.12
CA SER A 516 11.02 -40.95 16.83
C SER A 516 12.40 -41.58 16.71
N VAL A 517 12.56 -42.77 17.32
CA VAL A 517 13.78 -43.59 17.29
C VAL A 517 13.46 -45.01 16.89
N ALA A 518 14.35 -45.64 16.12
CA ALA A 518 14.21 -47.06 15.83
C ALA A 518 14.59 -47.89 17.07
N GLU A 519 13.74 -48.85 17.41
CA GLU A 519 14.04 -49.85 18.43
C GLU A 519 13.71 -51.22 17.88
N TYR A 520 14.57 -52.20 18.17
CA TYR A 520 14.28 -53.59 17.90
C TYR A 520 14.75 -54.41 19.10
N LYS A 521 13.80 -55.05 19.80
CA LYS A 521 14.07 -55.82 21.03
C LYS A 521 14.50 -57.27 20.76
N GLY A 522 14.68 -57.64 19.48
CA GLY A 522 14.92 -59.02 19.06
C GLY A 522 13.63 -59.84 18.96
N ASP A 523 13.64 -60.86 18.11
CA ASP A 523 12.59 -61.88 17.97
C ASP A 523 13.24 -63.27 17.89
N GLU A 524 12.44 -64.33 17.80
CA GLU A 524 12.92 -65.73 17.73
C GLU A 524 13.89 -65.96 16.55
N THR A 525 13.89 -65.09 15.55
CA THR A 525 14.70 -65.20 14.32
C THR A 525 15.93 -64.29 14.30
N SER A 526 15.99 -63.23 15.10
CA SER A 526 17.23 -62.48 15.33
C SER A 526 17.34 -61.92 16.75
N SER A 527 18.37 -62.39 17.46
CA SER A 527 18.66 -62.12 18.87
C SER A 527 19.53 -60.88 19.11
N ASN A 528 19.85 -60.10 18.07
CA ASN A 528 20.65 -58.88 18.21
C ASN A 528 19.71 -57.67 18.32
N PRO A 529 19.36 -57.22 19.54
CA PRO A 529 18.57 -56.02 19.70
C PRO A 529 19.34 -54.81 19.14
N LEU A 530 18.64 -53.94 18.41
CA LEU A 530 19.24 -52.72 17.87
C LEU A 530 19.51 -51.71 19.00
N PHE A 531 18.57 -51.64 19.95
CA PHE A 531 18.53 -50.59 20.96
C PHE A 531 17.55 -50.95 22.07
N ASN A 532 17.75 -50.37 23.27
CA ASN A 532 16.82 -50.47 24.40
C ASN A 532 16.43 -49.04 24.84
N VAL A 533 15.22 -48.62 24.48
CA VAL A 533 14.74 -47.26 24.74
C VAL A 533 14.46 -47.03 26.23
N ASP A 534 14.11 -48.08 26.97
CA ASP A 534 13.89 -48.01 28.42
C ASP A 534 15.19 -47.65 29.17
N ALA A 535 16.32 -48.22 28.77
CA ALA A 535 17.63 -47.88 29.32
C ALA A 535 18.00 -46.41 29.04
N ILE A 536 17.62 -45.93 27.87
CA ILE A 536 18.01 -44.60 27.37
C ILE A 536 17.16 -43.51 27.98
N LYS A 537 15.86 -43.79 28.20
CA LYS A 537 15.03 -42.96 29.06
C LYS A 537 15.69 -42.81 30.43
N LYS A 538 16.07 -43.91 31.09
CA LYS A 538 16.68 -43.88 32.43
C LYS A 538 18.00 -43.12 32.48
N GLU A 539 18.82 -43.22 31.44
CA GLU A 539 20.15 -42.59 31.40
C GLU A 539 20.09 -41.10 31.06
N TYR A 540 19.25 -40.71 30.10
CA TYR A 540 19.31 -39.38 29.51
C TYR A 540 18.09 -38.50 29.80
N PHE A 541 16.89 -39.04 30.00
CA PHE A 541 15.66 -38.26 30.00
C PHE A 541 14.96 -38.27 31.38
N PRO A 542 14.15 -37.25 31.71
CA PRO A 542 13.47 -37.23 33.01
C PRO A 542 12.36 -38.28 33.11
N GLU A 543 11.94 -38.61 34.34
CA GLU A 543 11.00 -39.72 34.61
C GLU A 543 9.63 -39.54 33.95
N ASP A 544 9.17 -38.29 33.81
CA ASP A 544 7.91 -37.89 33.17
C ASP A 544 7.92 -38.01 31.63
N THR A 545 9.05 -38.40 31.04
CA THR A 545 9.17 -38.68 29.60
C THR A 545 8.22 -39.80 29.20
N LYS A 546 7.34 -39.55 28.21
CA LYS A 546 6.43 -40.56 27.68
C LYS A 546 7.15 -41.43 26.65
N LEU A 547 7.07 -42.75 26.81
CA LEU A 547 7.46 -43.71 25.78
C LEU A 547 6.20 -44.18 25.04
N ILE A 548 6.20 -44.09 23.71
CA ILE A 548 5.10 -44.49 22.84
C ILE A 548 5.61 -45.61 21.94
N CYS A 549 5.28 -46.86 22.29
CA CYS A 549 5.72 -48.03 21.54
C CYS A 549 4.75 -48.35 20.41
N ILE A 550 5.25 -48.48 19.18
CA ILE A 550 4.47 -48.91 18.01
C ILE A 550 4.87 -50.35 17.65
N GLY A 551 3.88 -51.26 17.63
CA GLY A 551 4.07 -52.65 17.21
C GLY A 551 4.96 -53.47 18.14
N ASP A 552 4.90 -53.23 19.46
CA ASP A 552 5.63 -53.98 20.49
C ASP A 552 7.15 -54.08 20.28
N SER A 553 7.71 -53.12 19.54
CA SER A 553 9.12 -53.10 19.11
C SER A 553 9.59 -54.34 18.34
N LYS A 554 8.64 -55.12 17.79
CA LYS A 554 8.89 -56.37 17.03
C LYS A 554 8.11 -56.40 15.71
N SER A 555 6.87 -55.95 15.73
CA SER A 555 5.94 -56.01 14.60
C SER A 555 6.20 -54.88 13.59
N LYS A 556 6.07 -55.20 12.31
CA LYS A 556 6.03 -54.23 11.21
C LYS A 556 4.58 -53.97 10.81
N ARG A 557 4.28 -52.80 10.24
CA ARG A 557 2.94 -52.38 9.79
C ARG A 557 1.87 -52.59 10.86
N ALA A 558 2.13 -52.07 12.05
CA ALA A 558 1.38 -52.37 13.26
C ALA A 558 0.81 -51.11 13.93
N PHE A 559 0.63 -50.04 13.16
CA PHE A 559 0.10 -48.78 13.69
C PHE A 559 -1.33 -48.93 14.19
N LEU A 560 -2.24 -49.44 13.35
CA LEU A 560 -3.61 -49.80 13.75
C LEU A 560 -3.66 -51.26 14.19
N SER A 561 -4.12 -51.50 15.42
CA SER A 561 -4.24 -52.84 16.00
C SER A 561 -5.67 -53.11 16.46
N LYS A 562 -6.08 -54.39 16.51
CA LYS A 562 -7.40 -54.77 17.04
C LYS A 562 -7.42 -54.42 18.52
N ALA A 563 -8.13 -53.35 18.85
CA ALA A 563 -8.01 -52.70 20.15
C ALA A 563 -8.59 -53.59 21.26
N ALA A 564 -7.82 -53.78 22.33
CA ALA A 564 -8.36 -54.25 23.61
C ALA A 564 -8.65 -53.08 24.58
N LEU A 565 -8.31 -51.83 24.23
CA LEU A 565 -8.16 -50.71 25.19
C LEU A 565 -8.53 -49.32 24.63
N ILE A 566 -9.32 -49.19 23.56
CA ILE A 566 -9.83 -47.87 23.14
C ILE A 566 -11.13 -47.59 23.89
N ASP A 567 -11.19 -46.45 24.58
CA ASP A 567 -12.38 -46.01 25.31
C ASP A 567 -13.55 -45.77 24.33
N SER A 568 -14.62 -46.55 24.49
CA SER A 568 -15.81 -46.42 23.66
C SER A 568 -16.46 -45.04 23.79
N SER A 569 -16.37 -44.40 24.95
CA SER A 569 -16.91 -43.05 25.16
C SER A 569 -16.18 -42.01 24.33
N LEU A 570 -14.88 -42.17 24.12
CA LEU A 570 -14.07 -41.29 23.28
C LEU A 570 -14.44 -41.47 21.80
N VAL A 571 -14.62 -42.71 21.36
CA VAL A 571 -15.09 -43.04 20.00
C VAL A 571 -16.48 -42.45 19.76
N ASP A 572 -17.44 -42.72 20.65
CA ASP A 572 -18.82 -42.22 20.55
C ASP A 572 -18.86 -40.68 20.54
N ASN A 573 -18.08 -40.03 21.39
CA ASN A 573 -17.98 -38.57 21.39
C ASN A 573 -17.40 -38.02 20.08
N THR A 574 -16.40 -38.71 19.52
CA THR A 574 -15.78 -38.33 18.24
C THR A 574 -16.77 -38.46 17.08
N MET A 575 -17.53 -39.55 17.03
CA MET A 575 -18.56 -39.76 16.01
C MET A 575 -19.68 -38.70 16.11
N ARG A 576 -20.14 -38.38 17.32
CA ARG A 576 -21.13 -37.30 17.53
C ARG A 576 -20.63 -35.94 17.03
N LEU A 577 -19.35 -35.63 17.24
CA LEU A 577 -18.77 -34.38 16.75
C LEU A 577 -18.65 -34.37 15.22
N LEU A 578 -18.30 -35.49 14.60
CA LEU A 578 -18.29 -35.65 13.13
C LEU A 578 -19.68 -35.52 12.50
N GLU A 579 -20.73 -35.91 13.22
CA GLU A 579 -22.14 -35.80 12.77
C GLU A 579 -22.76 -34.41 13.00
N THR A 580 -22.03 -33.49 13.64
CA THR A 580 -22.52 -32.12 13.86
C THR A 580 -22.72 -31.42 12.51
N VAL A 581 -23.88 -30.76 12.34
CA VAL A 581 -24.29 -30.02 11.13
C VAL A 581 -24.06 -28.53 11.30
#